data_AF-A0A9W6GQQ8-F1
#
_entry.id   AF-A0A9W6GQQ8-F1
#
_cell.length_a   1.000
_cell.length_b   1.000
_cell.length_c   1.000
_cell.angle_alpha   90.00
_cell.angle_beta   90.00
_cell.angle_gamma   90.00
#
_symmetry.space_group_name_H-M   'P 1'
#
loop_
_entity.id
_entity.type
_entity.pdbx_description
1 polymer ?
#
loop_
_entity_poly.entity_id
_entity_poly.type
_entity_poly.pdbx_seq_one_letter_code
_entity_poly.pdbx_strand_id
1 'polypeptide(L)'
;MASEGCGCGRRGFLDRRATLAGFVCVALGATAARAEAALSPAQAVDESFMRLALAEAAKADFPFGAVIVRDGRIAATGRNMGVRKNDPTAHGEMVAIHDFLARHPADRLKGATIYTTGEPCPMCMGAILWCGFGRLVYAASIAELSTRIGQIMTTSEQLAQATPFEKIEITGGVLAKDALALFR
;
A
#
# COMPACT_ATOMS: atom_id res chain seq x y z
N MET A 1 10.02 -77.39 -0.11
CA MET A 1 11.32 -76.97 -0.68
C MET A 1 12.10 -76.37 0.48
N ALA A 2 12.77 -77.21 1.29
CA ALA A 2 14.20 -77.56 1.16
C ALA A 2 15.08 -76.30 1.32
N SER A 3 16.12 -76.23 2.14
CA SER A 3 16.78 -77.12 3.10
C SER A 3 17.98 -76.31 3.65
N GLU A 4 18.32 -76.50 4.91
CA GLU A 4 19.69 -76.55 5.49
C GLU A 4 20.73 -75.43 5.24
N GLY A 5 21.53 -75.14 6.27
CA GLY A 5 22.87 -74.57 6.02
C GLY A 5 23.50 -73.73 7.12
N CYS A 6 24.07 -74.41 8.12
CA CYS A 6 25.07 -73.89 9.07
C CYS A 6 26.40 -73.58 8.37
N GLY A 7 27.20 -72.60 8.84
CA GLY A 7 28.62 -72.53 8.45
C GLY A 7 29.40 -71.22 8.64
N CYS A 8 29.93 -71.02 9.85
CA CYS A 8 31.30 -70.59 10.17
C CYS A 8 32.12 -69.66 9.22
N GLY A 9 32.56 -68.50 9.76
CA GLY A 9 33.99 -68.31 10.03
C GLY A 9 34.88 -67.46 9.09
N ARG A 10 35.16 -66.24 9.58
CA ARG A 10 36.45 -65.49 9.58
C ARG A 10 37.15 -65.17 8.25
N ARG A 11 37.29 -63.86 8.01
CA ARG A 11 38.53 -63.05 7.79
C ARG A 11 38.08 -61.66 7.33
N GLY A 12 38.69 -60.53 7.64
CA GLY A 12 39.91 -60.21 8.34
C GLY A 12 39.90 -58.73 8.72
N PHE A 13 40.82 -58.40 9.60
CA PHE A 13 41.18 -57.10 10.13
C PHE A 13 41.38 -56.04 9.03
N LEU A 14 40.95 -54.79 9.26
CA LEU A 14 41.79 -53.60 9.09
C LEU A 14 41.07 -52.33 9.59
N ASP A 15 41.61 -51.84 10.69
CA ASP A 15 41.44 -50.54 11.32
C ASP A 15 41.89 -49.41 10.39
N ARG A 16 41.04 -48.40 10.18
CA ARG A 16 41.46 -47.04 9.77
C ARG A 16 40.52 -46.01 10.37
N ARG A 17 40.89 -45.54 11.57
CA ARG A 17 40.44 -44.26 12.14
C ARG A 17 40.57 -43.13 11.11
N ALA A 18 39.44 -42.62 10.63
CA ALA A 18 39.38 -41.40 9.84
C ALA A 18 39.17 -40.22 10.80
N THR A 19 40.25 -39.49 11.07
CA THR A 19 40.22 -38.20 11.76
C THR A 19 39.65 -37.16 10.80
N LEU A 20 38.39 -36.76 10.98
CA LEU A 20 37.80 -35.62 10.26
C LEU A 20 38.27 -34.33 10.93
N ALA A 21 39.28 -33.69 10.32
CA ALA A 21 39.68 -32.33 10.65
C ALA A 21 38.56 -31.36 10.24
N GLY A 22 38.10 -30.55 11.19
CA GLY A 22 37.07 -29.54 10.97
C GLY A 22 37.54 -28.42 10.05
N PHE A 23 36.75 -28.13 9.03
CA PHE A 23 36.83 -26.88 8.28
C PHE A 23 35.85 -25.88 8.92
N VAL A 24 36.38 -24.92 9.67
CA VAL A 24 35.65 -23.72 10.06
C VAL A 24 35.63 -22.81 8.83
N CYS A 25 34.50 -22.77 8.14
CA CYS A 25 34.26 -21.83 7.04
C CYS A 25 33.84 -20.49 7.66
N VAL A 26 34.78 -19.54 7.77
CA VAL A 26 34.45 -18.16 8.15
C VAL A 26 33.80 -17.49 6.94
N ALA A 27 32.47 -17.41 6.94
CA ALA A 27 31.73 -16.65 5.95
C ALA A 27 32.00 -15.14 6.18
N LEU A 28 32.91 -14.58 5.40
CA LEU A 28 33.06 -13.13 5.24
C LEU A 28 31.76 -12.58 4.66
N GLY A 29 31.02 -11.84 5.48
CA GLY A 29 29.78 -11.18 5.09
C GLY A 29 30.02 -10.19 3.95
N ALA A 30 29.46 -10.49 2.79
CA ALA A 30 29.27 -9.50 1.74
C ALA A 30 28.14 -8.58 2.17
N THR A 31 28.48 -7.38 2.65
CA THR A 31 27.52 -6.29 2.80
C THR A 31 27.15 -5.79 1.41
N ALA A 32 26.18 -6.45 0.79
CA ALA A 32 25.51 -5.93 -0.39
C ALA A 32 24.75 -4.67 0.03
N ALA A 33 25.37 -3.51 -0.15
CA ALA A 33 24.66 -2.24 -0.16
C ALA A 33 23.56 -2.34 -1.24
N ARG A 34 22.31 -2.38 -0.80
CA ARG A 34 21.16 -2.37 -1.71
C ARG A 34 21.17 -1.02 -2.43
N ALA A 35 21.46 -1.04 -3.74
CA ALA A 35 21.18 0.09 -4.60
C ALA A 35 19.67 0.35 -4.56
N GLU A 36 19.25 1.52 -4.10
CA GLU A 36 17.88 2.00 -4.30
C GLU A 36 17.66 2.11 -5.81
N ALA A 37 16.83 1.22 -6.35
CA ALA A 37 16.46 1.26 -7.75
C ALA A 37 15.77 2.60 -8.05
N ALA A 38 16.19 3.29 -9.11
CA ALA A 38 15.57 4.52 -9.54
C ALA A 38 14.06 4.32 -9.81
N LEU A 39 13.23 5.27 -9.36
CA LEU A 39 11.79 5.23 -9.54
C LEU A 39 11.43 5.19 -11.04
N SER A 40 10.40 4.42 -11.39
CA SER A 40 9.80 4.52 -12.73
C SER A 40 9.13 5.89 -12.92
N PRO A 41 8.97 6.37 -14.18
CA PRO A 41 8.28 7.64 -14.45
C PRO A 41 6.86 7.71 -13.84
N ALA A 42 6.12 6.61 -13.85
CA ALA A 42 4.78 6.55 -13.25
C ALA A 42 4.82 6.73 -11.73
N GLN A 43 5.76 6.06 -11.04
CA GLN A 43 5.96 6.24 -9.60
C GLN A 43 6.38 7.66 -9.24
N ALA A 44 7.25 8.29 -10.04
CA ALA A 44 7.66 9.68 -9.82
C ALA A 44 6.49 10.66 -9.96
N VAL A 45 5.59 10.43 -10.92
CA VAL A 45 4.35 11.22 -11.07
C VAL A 45 3.44 11.02 -9.86
N ASP A 46 3.23 9.78 -9.41
CA ASP A 46 2.39 9.50 -8.25
C ASP A 46 2.94 10.13 -6.96
N GLU A 47 4.25 10.08 -6.74
CA GLU A 47 4.88 10.80 -5.63
C GLU A 47 4.63 12.30 -5.70
N SER A 48 4.70 12.91 -6.89
CA SER A 48 4.50 14.36 -7.05
C SER A 48 3.10 14.81 -6.62
N PHE A 49 2.05 14.06 -7.01
CA PHE A 49 0.68 14.35 -6.60
C PHE A 49 0.41 13.94 -5.16
N MET A 50 1.03 12.86 -4.67
CA MET A 50 0.91 12.46 -3.27
C MET A 50 1.53 13.50 -2.33
N ARG A 51 2.64 14.15 -2.71
CA ARG A 51 3.23 15.26 -1.94
C ARG A 51 2.26 16.44 -1.79
N LEU A 52 1.42 16.70 -2.80
CA LEU A 52 0.37 17.71 -2.70
C LEU A 52 -0.74 17.28 -1.74
N ALA A 53 -1.17 16.01 -1.78
CA ALA A 53 -2.13 15.47 -0.82
C ALA A 53 -1.58 15.53 0.62
N LEU A 54 -0.30 15.24 0.83
CA LEU A 54 0.39 15.39 2.12
C LEU A 54 0.42 16.85 2.60
N ALA A 55 0.65 17.81 1.68
CA ALA A 55 0.60 19.24 2.01
C ALA A 55 -0.80 19.71 2.44
N GLU A 56 -1.86 19.09 1.90
CA GLU A 56 -3.24 19.30 2.33
C GLU A 56 -3.50 18.65 3.70
N ALA A 57 -3.05 17.42 3.91
CA ALA A 57 -3.16 16.69 5.18
C ALA A 57 -2.48 17.42 6.34
N ALA A 58 -1.31 18.04 6.10
CA ALA A 58 -0.59 18.82 7.11
C ALA A 58 -1.36 20.06 7.63
N LYS A 59 -2.41 20.50 6.92
CA LYS A 59 -3.26 21.64 7.27
C LYS A 59 -4.69 21.19 7.66
N ALA A 60 -4.93 19.88 7.75
CA ALA A 60 -6.23 19.30 8.02
C ALA A 60 -6.57 19.35 9.53
N ASP A 61 -7.85 19.16 9.88
CA ASP A 61 -8.23 18.96 11.30
C ASP A 61 -7.72 17.62 11.83
N PHE A 62 -7.68 16.62 10.96
CA PHE A 62 -7.11 15.31 11.18
C PHE A 62 -6.28 14.94 9.94
N PRO A 63 -5.09 14.31 10.03
CA PRO A 63 -4.06 14.35 8.98
C PRO A 63 -4.38 13.49 7.73
N PHE A 64 -5.47 13.82 7.05
CA PHE A 64 -5.90 13.26 5.79
C PHE A 64 -6.10 14.35 4.75
N GLY A 65 -5.52 14.15 3.57
CA GLY A 65 -5.60 15.04 2.42
C GLY A 65 -5.82 14.25 1.14
N ALA A 66 -6.44 14.89 0.15
CA ALA A 66 -6.71 14.31 -1.15
C ALA A 66 -6.56 15.32 -2.28
N VAL A 67 -6.21 14.82 -3.47
CA VAL A 67 -6.07 15.60 -4.70
C VAL A 67 -6.73 14.84 -5.84
N ILE A 68 -7.58 15.51 -6.61
CA ILE A 68 -8.16 14.99 -7.85
C ILE A 68 -7.35 15.49 -9.04
N VAL A 69 -6.91 14.57 -9.89
CA VAL A 69 -6.11 14.85 -11.08
C VAL A 69 -6.86 14.38 -12.32
N ARG A 70 -6.89 15.23 -13.34
CA ARG A 70 -7.43 14.94 -14.67
C ARG A 70 -6.46 15.43 -15.73
N ASP A 71 -6.15 14.57 -16.70
CA ASP A 71 -5.26 14.90 -17.82
C ASP A 71 -3.90 15.48 -17.37
N GLY A 72 -3.34 14.91 -16.29
CA GLY A 72 -2.08 15.35 -15.68
C GLY A 72 -2.14 16.67 -14.93
N ARG A 73 -3.33 17.25 -14.70
CA ARG A 73 -3.53 18.52 -14.00
C ARG A 73 -4.40 18.35 -12.77
N ILE A 74 -4.09 19.11 -11.73
CA ILE A 74 -4.91 19.19 -10.52
C ILE A 74 -6.26 19.82 -10.90
N ALA A 75 -7.35 19.13 -10.58
CA ALA A 75 -8.71 19.64 -10.79
C ALA A 75 -9.34 20.14 -9.49
N ALA A 76 -9.06 19.48 -8.37
CA ALA A 76 -9.54 19.84 -7.04
C ALA A 76 -8.63 19.29 -5.94
N THR A 77 -8.73 19.88 -4.76
CA THR A 77 -7.98 19.46 -3.56
C THR A 77 -8.93 19.39 -2.37
N GLY A 78 -8.65 18.51 -1.42
CA GLY A 78 -9.41 18.41 -0.20
C GLY A 78 -8.53 17.99 0.97
N ARG A 79 -8.99 18.33 2.17
CA ARG A 79 -8.38 17.93 3.43
C ARG A 79 -9.49 17.63 4.42
N ASN A 80 -9.22 16.84 5.45
CA ASN A 80 -10.21 16.64 6.50
C ASN A 80 -10.57 17.99 7.15
N MET A 81 -11.87 18.29 7.19
CA MET A 81 -12.45 19.53 7.74
C MET A 81 -13.51 19.22 8.80
N GLY A 82 -13.47 18.02 9.41
CA GLY A 82 -14.61 17.53 10.19
C GLY A 82 -14.93 18.40 11.40
N VAL A 83 -13.89 18.94 12.06
CA VAL A 83 -14.06 19.87 13.19
C VAL A 83 -14.54 21.23 12.68
N ARG A 84 -13.86 21.79 11.68
CA ARG A 84 -14.17 23.13 11.13
C ARG A 84 -15.57 23.23 10.52
N LYS A 85 -16.07 22.15 9.93
CA LYS A 85 -17.40 22.08 9.31
C LYS A 85 -18.47 21.51 10.24
N ASN A 86 -18.10 21.06 11.44
CA ASN A 86 -18.98 20.29 12.32
C ASN A 86 -19.68 19.14 11.56
N ASP A 87 -18.91 18.41 10.75
CA ASP A 87 -19.39 17.38 9.84
C ASP A 87 -18.42 16.19 9.87
N PRO A 88 -18.78 15.07 10.52
CA PRO A 88 -17.91 13.91 10.61
C PRO A 88 -17.64 13.25 9.25
N THR A 89 -18.41 13.58 8.20
CA THR A 89 -18.22 13.05 6.84
C THR A 89 -17.29 13.90 5.98
N ALA A 90 -16.83 15.07 6.47
CA ALA A 90 -15.94 15.98 5.76
C ALA A 90 -14.47 15.48 5.70
N HIS A 91 -14.29 14.25 5.22
CA HIS A 91 -13.00 13.63 4.91
C HIS A 91 -12.35 14.31 3.70
N GLY A 92 -11.04 14.14 3.54
CA GLY A 92 -10.29 14.79 2.46
C GLY A 92 -10.83 14.46 1.08
N GLU A 93 -11.20 13.21 0.85
CA GLU A 93 -11.77 12.70 -0.40
C GLU A 93 -13.14 13.33 -0.69
N MET A 94 -14.02 13.36 0.31
CA MET A 94 -15.35 13.99 0.19
C MET A 94 -15.25 15.49 -0.08
N VAL A 95 -14.33 16.17 0.63
CA VAL A 95 -14.07 17.60 0.44
C VAL A 95 -13.53 17.87 -0.96
N ALA A 96 -12.61 17.05 -1.48
CA ALA A 96 -12.07 17.20 -2.82
C ALA A 96 -13.15 16.99 -3.89
N ILE A 97 -13.99 15.96 -3.74
CA ILE A 97 -15.12 15.69 -4.65
C ILE A 97 -16.08 16.89 -4.66
N HIS A 98 -16.49 17.38 -3.49
CA HIS A 98 -17.40 18.52 -3.42
C HIS A 98 -16.78 19.81 -3.98
N ASP A 99 -15.48 20.05 -3.74
CA ASP A 99 -14.76 21.19 -4.32
C ASP A 99 -14.71 21.11 -5.87
N PHE A 100 -14.54 19.92 -6.42
CA PHE A 100 -14.65 19.71 -7.87
C PHE A 100 -16.06 20.01 -8.37
N LEU A 101 -17.08 19.46 -7.72
CA LEU A 101 -18.49 19.57 -8.11
C LEU A 101 -19.04 21.01 -7.99
N ALA A 102 -18.42 21.85 -7.16
CA ALA A 102 -18.76 23.27 -7.08
C ALA A 102 -18.40 24.04 -8.36
N ARG A 103 -17.49 23.52 -9.19
CA ARG A 103 -16.95 24.20 -10.38
C ARG A 103 -17.16 23.43 -11.68
N HIS A 104 -17.47 22.15 -11.59
CA HIS A 104 -17.54 21.23 -12.72
C HIS A 104 -18.69 20.23 -12.58
N PRO A 105 -19.30 19.79 -13.69
CA PRO A 105 -20.32 18.75 -13.63
C PRO A 105 -19.73 17.38 -13.25
N ALA A 106 -20.55 16.54 -12.62
CA ALA A 106 -20.12 15.28 -12.00
C ALA A 106 -19.54 14.26 -12.99
N ASP A 107 -20.04 14.24 -14.23
CA ASP A 107 -19.57 13.38 -15.31
C ASP A 107 -18.07 13.55 -15.60
N ARG A 108 -17.50 14.72 -15.30
CA ARG A 108 -16.07 15.00 -15.47
C ARG A 108 -15.16 14.32 -14.44
N LEU A 109 -15.71 13.77 -13.36
CA LEU A 109 -14.95 12.91 -12.43
C LEU A 109 -14.65 11.54 -13.06
N LYS A 110 -15.49 11.08 -14.00
CA LYS A 110 -15.37 9.74 -14.56
C LYS A 110 -14.03 9.55 -15.27
N GLY A 111 -13.24 8.57 -14.83
CA GLY A 111 -11.90 8.28 -15.33
C GLY A 111 -10.80 9.21 -14.81
N ALA A 112 -11.09 10.12 -13.88
CA ALA A 112 -10.06 10.87 -13.17
C ALA A 112 -9.27 9.97 -12.19
N THR A 113 -8.13 10.48 -11.71
CA THR A 113 -7.35 9.86 -10.63
C THR A 113 -7.56 10.62 -9.33
N ILE A 114 -7.77 9.92 -8.23
CA ILE A 114 -7.74 10.50 -6.89
C ILE A 114 -6.53 10.00 -6.11
N TYR A 115 -5.78 10.93 -5.54
CA TYR A 115 -4.65 10.69 -4.64
C TYR A 115 -5.10 10.99 -3.22
N THR A 116 -4.88 10.08 -2.27
CA THR A 116 -5.25 10.28 -0.85
C THR A 116 -4.15 9.80 0.11
N THR A 117 -3.92 10.53 1.19
CA THR A 117 -2.83 10.20 2.15
C THR A 117 -3.13 8.98 3.02
N GLY A 118 -4.37 8.50 3.01
CA GLY A 118 -4.74 7.24 3.62
C GLY A 118 -5.60 6.43 2.66
N GLU A 119 -5.51 5.12 2.73
CA GLU A 119 -6.45 4.25 2.04
C GLU A 119 -7.89 4.62 2.47
N PRO A 120 -8.79 4.91 1.51
CA PRO A 120 -10.08 5.49 1.80
C PRO A 120 -10.95 4.53 2.62
N CYS A 121 -11.62 5.06 3.65
CA CYS A 121 -12.62 4.29 4.38
C CYS A 121 -13.82 3.93 3.47
N PRO A 122 -14.71 3.00 3.89
CA PRO A 122 -15.81 2.56 3.03
C PRO A 122 -16.74 3.66 2.51
N MET A 123 -16.94 4.73 3.27
CA MET A 123 -17.69 5.90 2.82
C MET A 123 -16.99 6.58 1.62
N CYS A 124 -15.70 6.86 1.76
CA CYS A 124 -14.93 7.57 0.73
C CYS A 124 -14.72 6.68 -0.49
N MET A 125 -14.40 5.40 -0.30
CA MET A 125 -14.27 4.44 -1.41
C MET A 125 -15.59 4.26 -2.15
N GLY A 126 -16.72 4.20 -1.44
CA GLY A 126 -18.05 4.19 -2.07
C GLY A 126 -18.31 5.43 -2.92
N ALA A 127 -17.98 6.63 -2.41
CA ALA A 127 -18.10 7.86 -3.18
C ALA A 127 -17.20 7.88 -4.42
N ILE A 128 -15.96 7.39 -4.31
CA ILE A 128 -15.01 7.25 -5.42
C ILE A 128 -15.58 6.33 -6.51
N LEU A 129 -16.16 5.20 -6.13
CA LEU A 129 -16.81 4.28 -7.07
C LEU A 129 -18.04 4.91 -7.72
N TRP A 130 -18.93 5.56 -6.97
CA TRP A 130 -20.11 6.25 -7.53
C TRP A 130 -19.77 7.39 -8.47
N CYS A 131 -18.64 8.07 -8.25
CA CYS A 131 -18.14 9.12 -9.14
C CYS A 131 -17.44 8.57 -10.39
N GLY A 132 -17.20 7.25 -10.47
CA GLY A 132 -16.59 6.60 -11.62
C GLY A 132 -15.11 6.94 -11.81
N PHE A 133 -14.36 7.22 -10.73
CA PHE A 133 -12.91 7.42 -10.82
C PHE A 133 -12.24 6.20 -11.46
N GLY A 134 -11.31 6.44 -12.38
CA GLY A 134 -10.61 5.36 -13.09
C GLY A 134 -9.45 4.80 -12.27
N ARG A 135 -8.87 5.61 -11.37
CA ARG A 135 -7.71 5.23 -10.59
C ARG A 135 -7.74 5.86 -9.19
N LEU A 136 -7.43 5.05 -8.19
CA LEU A 136 -7.17 5.42 -6.81
C LEU A 136 -5.70 5.21 -6.51
N VAL A 137 -5.04 6.22 -5.95
CA VAL A 137 -3.68 6.10 -5.42
C VAL A 137 -3.69 6.52 -3.95
N TYR A 138 -3.24 5.66 -3.05
CA TYR A 138 -3.17 5.96 -1.63
C TYR A 138 -1.76 5.79 -1.05
N ALA A 139 -1.49 6.52 0.03
CA ALA A 139 -0.24 6.41 0.77
C ALA A 139 -0.28 5.28 1.81
N ALA A 140 -0.77 5.55 3.02
CA ALA A 140 -0.82 4.54 4.09
C ALA A 140 -2.06 3.64 3.97
N SER A 141 -1.89 2.32 4.04
CA SER A 141 -3.00 1.36 4.03
C SER A 141 -3.86 1.45 5.30
N ILE A 142 -5.09 0.92 5.25
CA ILE A 142 -5.97 0.79 6.42
C ILE A 142 -5.28 0.03 7.56
N ALA A 143 -4.53 -1.03 7.22
CA ALA A 143 -3.78 -1.80 8.20
C ALA A 143 -2.69 -0.96 8.89
N GLU A 144 -1.93 -0.15 8.14
CA GLU A 144 -0.93 0.75 8.72
C GLU A 144 -1.58 1.86 9.54
N LEU A 145 -2.66 2.46 9.05
CA LEU A 145 -3.41 3.51 9.74
C LEU A 145 -4.03 2.99 11.05
N SER A 146 -4.43 1.72 11.11
CA SER A 146 -4.99 1.10 12.32
C SER A 146 -3.99 1.05 13.49
N THR A 147 -2.70 1.20 13.22
CA THR A 147 -1.67 1.31 14.27
C THR A 147 -1.65 2.68 14.95
N ARG A 148 -2.29 3.68 14.34
CA ARG A 148 -2.34 5.07 14.82
C ARG A 148 -3.72 5.43 15.35
N ILE A 149 -4.77 4.96 14.68
CA ILE A 149 -6.15 5.40 14.91
C ILE A 149 -7.14 4.26 14.68
N GLY A 150 -8.39 4.41 15.14
CA GLY A 150 -9.45 3.46 14.81
C GLY A 150 -9.76 3.45 13.31
N GLN A 151 -9.95 2.27 12.73
CA GLN A 151 -10.26 2.10 11.32
C GLN A 151 -11.38 1.09 11.10
N ILE A 152 -12.16 1.29 10.02
CA ILE A 152 -13.06 0.25 9.51
C ILE A 152 -12.22 -0.66 8.63
N MET A 153 -12.07 -1.92 9.03
CA MET A 153 -11.16 -2.89 8.38
C MET A 153 -11.75 -3.48 7.09
N THR A 154 -12.16 -2.62 6.16
CA THR A 154 -12.66 -2.98 4.84
C THR A 154 -11.82 -2.25 3.80
N THR A 155 -11.03 -2.99 3.02
CA THR A 155 -10.07 -2.43 2.07
C THR A 155 -10.75 -1.86 0.82
N SER A 156 -10.02 -1.01 0.12
CA SER A 156 -10.46 -0.45 -1.16
C SER A 156 -10.67 -1.54 -2.20
N GLU A 157 -9.81 -2.57 -2.21
CA GLU A 157 -9.94 -3.72 -3.11
C GLU A 157 -11.19 -4.54 -2.82
N GLN A 158 -11.56 -4.73 -1.54
CA GLN A 158 -12.78 -5.46 -1.17
C GLN A 158 -14.04 -4.77 -1.72
N LEU A 159 -14.11 -3.44 -1.62
CA LEU A 159 -15.23 -2.67 -2.15
C LEU A 159 -15.22 -2.63 -3.68
N ALA A 160 -14.05 -2.50 -4.31
CA ALA A 160 -13.93 -2.56 -5.77
C ALA A 160 -14.40 -3.94 -6.30
N GLN A 161 -14.03 -5.05 -5.64
CA GLN A 161 -14.47 -6.39 -6.01
C GLN A 161 -15.99 -6.58 -5.84
N ALA A 162 -16.61 -5.91 -4.86
CA ALA A 162 -18.05 -5.93 -4.63
C ALA A 162 -18.84 -5.01 -5.59
N THR A 163 -18.19 -4.33 -6.53
CA THR A 163 -18.82 -3.32 -7.39
C THR A 163 -18.85 -3.79 -8.85
N PRO A 164 -19.97 -4.33 -9.35
CA PRO A 164 -20.02 -4.94 -10.68
C PRO A 164 -20.14 -3.93 -11.84
N PHE A 165 -20.46 -2.66 -11.55
CA PHE A 165 -20.80 -1.66 -12.55
C PHE A 165 -19.68 -0.64 -12.84
N GLU A 166 -18.63 -0.61 -12.03
CA GLU A 166 -17.47 0.27 -12.23
C GLU A 166 -16.17 -0.51 -12.02
N LYS A 167 -15.11 -0.07 -12.69
CA LYS A 167 -13.76 -0.63 -12.56
C LYS A 167 -12.80 0.47 -12.17
N ILE A 168 -11.92 0.17 -11.23
CA ILE A 168 -10.93 1.13 -10.72
C ILE A 168 -9.57 0.45 -10.58
N GLU A 169 -8.52 1.12 -11.03
CA GLU A 169 -7.14 0.74 -10.74
C GLU A 169 -6.76 1.26 -9.35
N ILE A 170 -6.14 0.42 -8.52
CA ILE A 170 -5.75 0.80 -7.15
C ILE A 170 -4.24 0.64 -7.01
N THR A 171 -3.56 1.71 -6.59
CA THR A 171 -2.14 1.72 -6.24
C THR A 171 -1.98 2.16 -4.79
N GLY A 172 -1.38 1.33 -3.94
CA GLY A 172 -1.14 1.62 -2.54
C GLY A 172 0.34 1.85 -2.19
N GLY A 173 0.61 2.46 -1.04
CA GLY A 173 1.95 2.54 -0.46
C GLY A 173 2.79 3.75 -0.90
N VAL A 174 2.24 4.66 -1.71
CA VAL A 174 2.98 5.81 -2.24
C VAL A 174 3.26 6.80 -1.11
N LEU A 175 4.51 6.94 -0.67
CA LEU A 175 4.90 7.80 0.46
C LEU A 175 4.18 7.46 1.78
N ALA A 176 3.88 6.17 2.03
CA ALA A 176 3.19 5.72 3.24
C ALA A 176 3.87 6.18 4.54
N LYS A 177 5.21 6.15 4.58
CA LYS A 177 5.99 6.60 5.74
C LYS A 177 5.76 8.08 6.05
N ASP A 178 5.73 8.93 5.02
CA ASP A 178 5.49 10.36 5.16
C ASP A 178 4.07 10.63 5.66
N ALA A 179 3.08 9.90 5.14
CA ALA A 179 1.69 10.00 5.61
C ALA A 179 1.55 9.61 7.09
N LEU A 180 2.12 8.47 7.50
CA LEU A 180 2.07 8.00 8.88
C LEU A 180 2.80 8.95 9.85
N ALA A 181 3.84 9.64 9.40
CA ALA A 181 4.58 10.61 10.21
C ALA A 181 3.76 11.86 10.59
N LEU A 182 2.62 12.11 9.93
CA LEU A 182 1.72 13.22 10.27
C LEU A 182 0.87 12.92 11.52
N PHE A 183 0.73 11.66 11.93
CA PHE A 183 0.01 11.24 13.13
C PHE A 183 0.96 11.33 14.33
N ARG A 184 0.85 12.42 15.10
CA ARG A 184 1.65 12.70 16.30
C ARG A 184 0.96 12.21 17.56
#